data_AF-C4WY17-F1
#
_entry.id   AF-C4WY17-F1
#
_cell.length_a   1.000
_cell.length_b   1.000
_cell.length_c   1.000
_cell.angle_alpha   90.00
_cell.angle_beta   90.00
_cell.angle_gamma   90.00
#
_symmetry.space_group_name_H-M   'P 1'
#
loop_
_entity.id
_entity.type
_entity.pdbx_description
1 polymer ?
#
loop_
_entity_poly.entity_id
_entity_poly.type
_entity_poly.pdbx_seq_one_letter_code
_entity_poly.pdbx_strand_id
1 'polypeptide(L)'
;MAKVFGVFNTIRNNWKKSVFFTAVLSYGANFANEKYETHMFMSQCCRTVSAYGDMPLAVDKKPKKVTVILNPAANRRNSKSDFEKYCAPLLYLAGYSVTVLTTEREGGARSLVENLIGETDALIVAGGDGTLSEVVTGLLRRLKGDTSLTEHLPIGILPLGRTNNVARQLLQPQDDNHVHFLTNATNFKNYYIN
;
A
#
# COMPACT_ATOMS: atom_id res chain seq x y z
N MET A 1 -31.71 -25.61 -36.41
CA MET A 1 -30.43 -26.19 -36.86
C MET A 1 -29.68 -25.35 -37.90
N ALA A 2 -30.34 -24.69 -38.85
CA ALA A 2 -29.66 -23.90 -39.91
C ALA A 2 -28.77 -22.73 -39.40
N LYS A 3 -29.19 -22.02 -38.34
CA LYS A 3 -28.39 -20.91 -37.77
C LYS A 3 -27.06 -21.38 -37.17
N VAL A 4 -27.05 -22.56 -36.54
CA VAL A 4 -25.83 -23.14 -35.91
C VAL A 4 -24.82 -23.55 -36.99
N PHE A 5 -25.30 -24.13 -38.09
CA PHE A 5 -24.46 -24.49 -39.23
C PHE A 5 -23.84 -23.27 -39.92
N GLY A 6 -24.61 -22.17 -40.02
CA GLY A 6 -24.12 -20.89 -40.54
C GLY A 6 -22.99 -20.33 -39.67
N VAL A 7 -23.18 -20.28 -38.35
CA VAL A 7 -22.16 -19.83 -37.40
C VAL A 7 -20.89 -20.68 -37.48
N PHE A 8 -21.03 -22.00 -37.54
CA PHE A 8 -19.88 -22.92 -37.67
C PHE A 8 -19.09 -22.67 -38.97
N ASN A 9 -19.78 -22.49 -40.10
CA ASN A 9 -19.12 -22.17 -41.37
C ASN A 9 -18.44 -20.79 -41.35
N THR A 10 -19.05 -19.79 -40.72
CA THR A 10 -18.44 -18.46 -40.56
C THR A 10 -17.19 -18.50 -39.68
N ILE A 11 -17.21 -19.27 -38.58
CA ILE A 11 -16.05 -19.47 -37.70
C ILE A 11 -14.93 -20.20 -38.45
N ARG A 12 -15.25 -21.26 -39.18
CA ARG A 12 -14.27 -22.01 -39.99
C ARG A 12 -13.62 -21.15 -41.07
N ASN A 13 -14.43 -20.35 -41.78
CA ASN A 13 -13.93 -19.50 -42.87
C ASN A 13 -13.10 -18.30 -42.36
N ASN A 14 -13.37 -17.84 -41.15
CA ASN A 14 -12.66 -16.73 -40.50
C ASN A 14 -11.95 -17.17 -39.21
N TRP A 15 -11.31 -18.34 -39.21
CA TRP A 15 -10.76 -18.93 -37.98
C TRP A 15 -9.74 -18.02 -37.29
N LYS A 16 -8.88 -17.32 -38.05
CA LYS A 16 -7.91 -16.35 -37.52
C LYS A 16 -8.58 -15.17 -36.79
N LYS A 17 -9.69 -14.64 -37.34
CA LYS A 17 -10.44 -13.54 -36.72
C LYS A 17 -11.15 -14.01 -35.46
N SER A 18 -11.75 -15.19 -35.51
CA SER A 18 -12.46 -15.79 -34.37
C SER A 18 -11.53 -16.02 -33.19
N VAL A 19 -10.33 -16.57 -33.43
CA VAL A 19 -9.31 -16.77 -32.39
C VAL A 19 -8.87 -15.44 -31.78
N PHE A 20 -8.62 -14.42 -32.61
CA PHE A 20 -8.26 -13.09 -32.12
C PHE A 20 -9.34 -12.49 -31.22
N PHE A 21 -10.60 -12.50 -31.65
CA PHE A 21 -11.71 -11.98 -30.84
C PHE A 21 -11.89 -12.74 -29.53
N THR A 22 -11.79 -14.07 -29.53
CA THR A 22 -11.86 -14.86 -28.30
C THR A 22 -10.73 -14.51 -27.33
N ALA A 23 -9.50 -14.33 -27.82
CA ALA A 23 -8.36 -13.94 -26.99
C ALA A 23 -8.56 -12.55 -26.38
N VAL A 24 -9.00 -11.57 -27.18
CA VAL A 24 -9.30 -10.21 -26.72
C VAL A 24 -10.43 -10.20 -25.69
N LEU A 25 -11.51 -10.93 -25.94
CA LEU A 25 -12.65 -11.04 -25.02
C LEU A 25 -12.25 -11.71 -23.70
N SER A 26 -11.47 -12.79 -23.76
CA SER A 26 -10.98 -13.49 -22.57
C SER A 26 -10.08 -12.58 -21.73
N TYR A 27 -9.15 -11.86 -22.36
CA TYR A 27 -8.31 -10.88 -21.68
C TYR A 27 -9.12 -9.75 -21.05
N GLY A 28 -10.08 -9.18 -21.81
CA GLY A 28 -10.96 -8.11 -21.33
C GLY A 28 -11.83 -8.54 -20.16
N ALA A 29 -12.37 -9.77 -20.21
CA ALA A 29 -13.15 -10.35 -19.11
C ALA A 29 -12.29 -10.54 -17.86
N ASN A 30 -11.07 -11.08 -17.99
CA ASN A 30 -10.16 -11.25 -16.86
C ASN A 30 -9.75 -9.90 -16.25
N PHE A 31 -9.42 -8.90 -17.07
CA PHE A 31 -9.09 -7.55 -16.61
C PHE A 31 -10.26 -6.87 -15.88
N ALA A 32 -11.48 -7.00 -16.41
CA ALA A 32 -12.68 -6.46 -15.77
C ALA A 32 -12.96 -7.15 -14.44
N ASN A 33 -12.80 -8.48 -14.38
CA ASN A 33 -12.98 -9.26 -13.17
C ASN A 33 -11.96 -8.85 -12.10
N GLU A 34 -10.67 -8.79 -12.44
CA GLU A 34 -9.60 -8.37 -11.52
C GLU A 34 -9.84 -6.96 -10.96
N LYS A 35 -10.29 -6.03 -11.82
CA LYS A 35 -10.63 -4.67 -11.41
C LYS A 35 -11.84 -4.65 -10.47
N TYR A 36 -12.88 -5.44 -10.77
CA TYR A 36 -14.07 -5.55 -9.92
C TYR A 36 -13.72 -6.13 -8.54
N GLU A 37 -12.99 -7.24 -8.49
CA GLU A 37 -12.48 -7.86 -7.26
C GLU A 37 -11.69 -6.84 -6.42
N THR A 38 -10.77 -6.10 -7.04
CA THR A 38 -9.98 -5.06 -6.35
C THR A 38 -10.86 -3.98 -5.74
N HIS A 39 -11.87 -3.50 -6.47
CA HIS A 39 -12.81 -2.47 -5.97
C HIS A 39 -13.67 -2.99 -4.82
N MET A 40 -14.18 -4.22 -4.94
CA MET A 40 -14.98 -4.87 -3.90
C MET A 40 -14.16 -5.09 -2.64
N PHE A 41 -12.94 -5.62 -2.77
CA PHE A 41 -12.01 -5.81 -1.66
C PHE A 41 -11.69 -4.50 -0.94
N MET A 42 -11.32 -3.46 -1.70
CA MET A 42 -11.03 -2.14 -1.12
C MET A 42 -12.24 -1.57 -0.37
N SER A 43 -13.45 -1.73 -0.93
CA SER A 43 -14.67 -1.28 -0.26
C SER A 43 -14.91 -1.99 1.09
N GLN A 44 -14.61 -3.28 1.17
CA GLN A 44 -14.73 -4.06 2.39
C GLN A 44 -13.69 -3.62 3.42
N CYS A 45 -12.45 -3.37 2.99
CA CYS A 45 -11.40 -2.87 3.87
C CYS A 45 -11.74 -1.49 4.42
N CYS A 46 -12.23 -0.56 3.58
CA CYS A 46 -12.68 0.74 4.02
C CYS A 46 -13.80 0.66 5.07
N ARG A 47 -14.79 -0.23 4.87
CA ARG A 47 -15.88 -0.42 5.87
C ARG A 47 -15.35 -0.95 7.20
N THR A 48 -14.48 -1.95 7.16
CA THR A 48 -13.85 -2.51 8.36
C THR A 48 -13.02 -1.46 9.09
N VAL A 49 -12.28 -0.63 8.35
CA VAL A 49 -11.41 0.39 8.94
C VAL A 49 -12.18 1.60 9.45
N SER A 50 -13.24 2.04 8.75
CA SER A 50 -14.14 3.09 9.22
C SER A 50 -14.74 2.75 10.58
N ALA A 51 -15.14 1.48 10.78
CA ALA A 51 -15.64 1.03 12.07
C ALA A 51 -14.62 1.20 13.23
N TYR A 52 -13.32 1.25 12.94
CA TYR A 52 -12.29 1.59 13.93
C TYR A 52 -12.17 3.11 14.15
N GLY A 53 -12.21 3.90 13.08
CA GLY A 53 -12.17 5.37 13.20
C GLY A 53 -13.40 5.96 13.88
N ASP A 54 -14.55 5.29 13.77
CA ASP A 54 -15.81 5.69 14.40
C ASP A 54 -15.86 5.32 15.91
N MET A 55 -14.86 4.62 16.44
CA MET A 55 -14.80 4.31 17.88
C MET A 55 -14.58 5.59 18.69
N PRO A 56 -15.37 5.83 19.76
CA PRO A 56 -15.23 7.03 20.56
C PRO A 56 -13.87 7.07 21.26
N LEU A 57 -13.19 8.21 21.16
CA LEU A 57 -11.94 8.48 21.86
C LEU A 57 -12.23 9.18 23.19
N ALA A 58 -11.43 8.90 24.21
CA ALA A 58 -11.52 9.62 25.49
C ALA A 58 -11.25 11.13 25.28
N VAL A 59 -11.98 11.98 26.01
CA VAL A 59 -11.99 13.45 25.81
C VAL A 59 -10.60 14.09 25.95
N ASP A 60 -9.72 13.47 26.74
CA ASP A 60 -8.35 13.89 27.01
C ASP A 60 -7.35 13.40 25.95
N LYS A 61 -7.70 12.40 25.14
CA LYS A 61 -6.82 11.81 24.15
C LYS A 61 -6.96 12.50 22.79
N LYS A 62 -5.82 12.76 22.17
CA LYS A 62 -5.73 13.28 20.79
C LYS A 62 -5.62 12.11 19.80
N PRO A 63 -6.06 12.30 18.54
CA PRO A 63 -5.78 11.35 17.46
C PRO A 63 -4.29 11.10 17.33
N LYS A 64 -3.90 9.83 17.15
CA LYS A 64 -2.50 9.46 16.97
C LYS A 64 -1.93 10.11 15.71
N LYS A 65 -0.78 10.76 15.83
CA LYS A 65 -0.05 11.39 14.74
C LYS A 65 0.87 10.39 14.08
N VAL A 66 0.73 10.24 12.77
CA VAL A 66 1.48 9.27 12.00
C VAL A 66 2.20 9.98 10.87
N THR A 67 3.53 9.87 10.85
CA THR A 67 4.34 10.42 9.76
C THR A 67 4.66 9.33 8.75
N VAL A 68 4.34 9.55 7.48
CA VAL A 68 4.63 8.64 6.37
C VAL A 68 5.80 9.20 5.57
N ILE A 69 6.90 8.46 5.48
CA ILE A 69 8.01 8.75 4.57
C ILE A 69 7.76 8.01 3.25
N LEU A 70 7.39 8.74 2.20
CA LEU A 70 7.06 8.20 0.90
C LEU A 70 8.21 8.41 -0.08
N ASN A 71 8.67 7.34 -0.73
CA ASN A 71 9.55 7.44 -1.89
C ASN A 71 8.75 7.38 -3.20
N PRO A 72 8.42 8.53 -3.83
CA PRO A 72 7.62 8.56 -5.06
C PRO A 72 8.37 7.98 -6.27
N ALA A 73 9.69 7.88 -6.23
CA ALA A 73 10.48 7.26 -7.32
C ALA A 73 10.49 5.73 -7.24
N ALA A 74 10.03 5.14 -6.14
CA ALA A 74 9.94 3.70 -5.98
C ALA A 74 8.96 3.06 -6.99
N ASN A 75 9.19 1.78 -7.29
CA ASN A 75 8.33 0.94 -8.14
C ASN A 75 7.89 1.63 -9.46
N ARG A 76 8.86 2.07 -10.27
CA ARG A 76 8.61 2.73 -11.57
C ARG A 76 7.70 3.97 -11.47
N ARG A 77 7.77 4.70 -10.35
CA ARG A 77 6.97 5.90 -10.06
C ARG A 77 5.49 5.67 -9.78
N ASN A 78 5.09 4.41 -9.53
CA ASN A 78 3.71 4.08 -9.17
C ASN A 78 3.46 4.13 -7.66
N SER A 79 4.50 4.19 -6.82
CA SER A 79 4.38 4.16 -5.35
C SER A 79 3.48 5.27 -4.80
N LYS A 80 3.53 6.48 -5.36
CA LYS A 80 2.64 7.59 -4.97
C LYS A 80 1.19 7.28 -5.30
N SER A 81 0.92 6.82 -6.52
CA SER A 81 -0.44 6.45 -6.95
C SER A 81 -1.00 5.30 -6.11
N ASP A 82 -0.20 4.27 -5.84
CA ASP A 82 -0.59 3.12 -5.03
C ASP A 82 -0.86 3.54 -3.58
N PHE A 83 -0.02 4.42 -3.02
CA PHE A 83 -0.23 4.98 -1.68
C PHE A 83 -1.55 5.76 -1.61
N GLU A 84 -1.77 6.71 -2.53
CA GLU A 84 -2.98 7.54 -2.57
C GLU A 84 -4.25 6.71 -2.79
N LYS A 85 -4.16 5.64 -3.59
CA LYS A 85 -5.31 4.81 -3.95
C LYS A 85 -5.66 3.76 -2.90
N TYR A 86 -4.68 3.13 -2.27
CA TYR A 86 -4.90 1.94 -1.43
C TYR A 86 -4.53 2.14 0.04
N CYS A 87 -3.50 2.92 0.37
CA CYS A 87 -3.03 3.05 1.75
C CYS A 87 -3.61 4.30 2.46
N ALA A 88 -3.54 5.45 1.80
CA ALA A 88 -3.97 6.72 2.38
C ALA A 88 -5.44 6.71 2.85
N PRO A 89 -6.41 6.19 2.07
CA PRO A 89 -7.81 6.14 2.51
C PRO A 89 -7.98 5.35 3.82
N LEU A 90 -7.25 4.24 3.97
CA LEU A 90 -7.34 3.40 5.17
C LEU A 90 -6.73 4.11 6.38
N LEU A 91 -5.61 4.83 6.21
CA LEU A 91 -5.01 5.60 7.29
C LEU A 91 -5.94 6.71 7.80
N TYR A 92 -6.59 7.45 6.89
CA TYR A 92 -7.52 8.49 7.27
C TYR A 92 -8.80 7.93 7.90
N LEU A 93 -9.36 6.85 7.34
CA LEU A 93 -10.54 6.18 7.90
C LEU A 93 -10.29 5.55 9.27
N ALA A 94 -9.04 5.19 9.58
CA ALA A 94 -8.65 4.70 10.90
C ALA A 94 -8.57 5.81 11.96
N GLY A 95 -8.77 7.08 11.60
CA GLY A 95 -8.72 8.21 12.51
C GLY A 95 -7.31 8.72 12.83
N TYR A 96 -6.31 8.40 12.01
CA TYR A 96 -4.94 8.91 12.20
C TYR A 96 -4.78 10.33 11.64
N SER A 97 -3.99 11.15 12.34
CA SER A 97 -3.50 12.42 11.81
C SER A 97 -2.25 12.15 10.97
N VAL A 98 -2.43 11.98 9.66
CA VAL A 98 -1.37 11.56 8.74
C VAL A 98 -0.61 12.76 8.17
N THR A 99 0.72 12.77 8.31
CA THR A 99 1.62 13.70 7.65
C THR A 99 2.47 12.94 6.64
N VAL A 100 2.40 13.28 5.36
CA VAL A 100 3.17 12.60 4.30
C VAL A 100 4.38 13.44 3.90
N LEU A 101 5.58 12.89 4.08
CA LEU A 101 6.84 13.49 3.67
C LEU A 101 7.41 12.71 2.48
N THR A 102 7.59 13.38 1.35
CA THR A 102 8.09 12.75 0.13
C THR A 102 9.59 12.94 -0.03
N THR A 103 10.31 11.89 -0.40
CA THR A 103 11.74 12.00 -0.75
C THR A 103 11.92 12.51 -2.17
N GLU A 104 12.89 13.39 -2.41
CA GLU A 104 13.21 13.90 -3.75
C GLU A 104 14.28 13.08 -4.48
N ARG A 105 15.16 12.41 -3.72
CA ARG A 105 16.31 11.66 -4.22
C ARG A 105 16.66 10.49 -3.31
N GLU A 106 17.49 9.57 -3.82
CA GLU A 106 18.12 8.51 -3.03
C GLU A 106 18.93 9.13 -1.87
N GLY A 107 18.85 8.52 -0.68
CA GLY A 107 19.38 9.08 0.56
C GLY A 107 18.53 10.19 1.17
N GLY A 108 17.42 10.60 0.53
CA GLY A 108 16.55 11.67 1.03
C GLY A 108 15.73 11.27 2.24
N ALA A 109 15.35 9.99 2.39
CA ALA A 109 14.54 9.53 3.51
C ALA A 109 15.31 9.70 4.83
N ARG A 110 16.61 9.42 4.79
CA ARG A 110 17.54 9.62 5.90
C ARG A 110 17.52 11.07 6.41
N SER A 111 17.71 12.05 5.52
CA SER A 111 17.74 13.46 5.90
C SER A 111 16.39 13.97 6.41
N LEU A 112 15.28 13.47 5.89
CA LEU A 112 13.95 13.81 6.40
C LEU A 112 13.75 13.32 7.84
N VAL A 113 14.22 12.11 8.15
CA VAL A 113 14.10 11.52 9.48
C VAL A 113 15.05 12.18 10.49
N GLU A 114 16.28 12.49 10.08
CA GLU A 114 17.24 13.24 10.89
C GLU A 114 16.70 14.63 11.27
N ASN A 115 16.00 15.30 10.35
CA ASN A 115 15.41 16.63 10.55
C ASN A 115 13.91 16.60 10.91
N LEU A 116 13.37 15.46 11.35
CA LEU A 116 11.95 15.35 11.68
C LEU A 116 11.65 16.13 12.97
N ILE A 117 11.16 17.36 12.79
CA ILE A 117 10.80 18.30 13.87
C ILE A 117 9.35 18.00 14.29
N GLY A 118 9.17 17.44 15.48
CA GLY A 118 7.85 17.24 16.09
C GLY A 118 7.65 15.87 16.75
N GLU A 119 6.66 15.82 17.63
CA GLU A 119 6.18 14.58 18.24
C GLU A 119 5.28 13.83 17.24
N THR A 120 5.78 12.69 16.74
CA THR A 120 5.01 11.72 15.96
C THR A 120 4.86 10.46 16.81
N ASP A 121 3.68 9.86 16.84
CA ASP A 121 3.41 8.66 17.64
C ASP A 121 3.83 7.39 16.89
N ALA A 122 3.89 7.45 15.56
CA ALA A 122 4.38 6.37 14.70
C ALA A 122 5.04 6.91 13.43
N LEU A 123 5.99 6.16 12.90
CA LEU A 123 6.64 6.41 11.62
C LEU A 123 6.29 5.29 10.65
N ILE A 124 5.81 5.62 9.46
CA ILE A 124 5.51 4.66 8.40
C ILE A 124 6.49 4.88 7.26
N VAL A 125 7.15 3.81 6.82
CA VAL A 125 8.00 3.81 5.63
C VAL A 125 7.21 3.30 4.44
N ALA A 126 6.93 4.18 3.49
CA ALA A 126 6.21 3.91 2.26
C ALA A 126 7.19 3.77 1.09
N GLY A 127 7.69 2.55 0.86
CA GLY A 127 8.75 2.29 -0.11
C GLY A 127 9.20 0.84 -0.14
N GLY A 128 10.42 0.61 -0.62
CA GLY A 128 11.07 -0.71 -0.63
C GLY A 128 12.14 -0.85 0.44
N ASP A 129 12.89 -1.96 0.37
CA ASP A 129 13.94 -2.29 1.35
C ASP A 129 15.02 -1.19 1.47
N GLY A 130 15.38 -0.53 0.36
CA GLY A 130 16.34 0.58 0.38
C GLY A 130 15.83 1.80 1.16
N THR A 131 14.58 2.19 0.95
CA THR A 131 13.96 3.31 1.69
C THR A 131 13.84 2.99 3.18
N LEU A 132 13.53 1.74 3.53
CA LEU A 132 13.54 1.28 4.92
C LEU A 132 14.93 1.39 5.55
N SER A 133 15.97 0.93 4.84
CA SER A 133 17.35 1.01 5.31
C SER A 133 17.78 2.47 5.56
N GLU A 134 17.42 3.41 4.68
CA GLU A 134 17.68 4.83 4.86
C GLU A 134 16.98 5.41 6.10
N VAL A 135 15.70 5.07 6.31
CA VAL A 135 14.93 5.55 7.47
C VAL A 135 15.53 5.02 8.76
N VAL A 136 15.79 3.72 8.86
CA VAL A 136 16.41 3.11 10.05
C VAL A 136 17.77 3.73 10.32
N THR A 137 18.58 3.95 9.28
CA THR A 137 19.88 4.61 9.41
C THR A 137 19.76 6.05 9.90
N GLY A 138 18.75 6.80 9.46
CA GLY A 138 18.44 8.15 9.94
C GLY A 138 18.03 8.15 11.43
N LEU A 139 17.15 7.23 11.82
CA LEU A 139 16.72 7.07 13.22
C LEU A 139 17.90 6.74 14.14
N LEU A 140 18.76 5.80 13.75
CA LEU A 140 19.93 5.41 14.54
C LEU A 140 20.94 6.56 14.70
N ARG A 141 21.07 7.46 13.71
CA ARG A 141 21.94 8.64 13.84
C ARG A 141 21.35 9.68 14.77
N ARG A 142 20.03 9.88 14.73
CA ARG A 142 19.32 10.76 15.67
C ARG A 142 19.46 10.26 17.11
N LEU A 143 19.31 8.95 17.33
CA LEU A 143 19.47 8.30 18.63
C LEU A 143 20.86 8.47 19.26
N LYS A 144 21.91 8.52 18.44
CA LYS A 144 23.29 8.78 18.92
C LYS A 144 23.49 10.19 19.46
N GLY A 145 22.64 11.15 19.06
CA GLY A 145 22.69 12.53 19.53
C GLY A 145 21.79 12.83 20.72
N ASP A 146 20.74 12.02 20.94
CA ASP A 146 19.76 12.22 22.02
C ASP A 146 19.12 10.88 22.42
N THR A 147 19.65 10.25 23.47
CA THR A 147 19.27 8.91 23.93
C THR A 147 17.87 8.85 24.55
N SER A 148 17.27 10.01 24.86
CA SER A 148 16.01 10.09 25.62
C SER A 148 14.73 10.00 24.78
N LEU A 149 14.82 10.18 23.45
CA LEU A 149 13.66 10.51 22.61
C LEU A 149 13.14 9.40 21.68
N THR A 150 13.79 8.23 21.60
CA THR A 150 13.47 7.29 20.49
C THR A 150 13.38 5.81 20.87
N GLU A 151 13.42 5.44 22.15
CA GLU A 151 13.36 4.03 22.55
C GLU A 151 12.01 3.35 22.24
N HIS A 152 10.97 4.10 21.90
CA HIS A 152 9.61 3.57 21.72
C HIS A 152 8.87 4.04 20.47
N LEU A 153 9.53 4.58 19.43
CA LEU A 153 8.81 4.99 18.21
C LEU A 153 8.50 3.77 17.31
N PRO A 154 7.24 3.31 17.19
CA PRO A 154 6.91 2.20 16.30
C PRO A 154 7.11 2.58 14.83
N ILE A 155 7.71 1.66 14.08
CA ILE A 155 7.98 1.79 12.65
C ILE A 155 7.09 0.81 11.88
N GLY A 156 6.18 1.32 11.06
CA GLY A 156 5.40 0.54 10.10
C GLY A 156 6.04 0.53 8.70
N ILE A 157 5.77 -0.51 7.92
CA ILE A 157 6.28 -0.65 6.55
C ILE A 157 5.10 -0.82 5.59
N LEU A 158 5.02 0.05 4.59
CA LEU A 158 4.11 -0.09 3.44
C LEU A 158 4.92 -0.53 2.22
N PRO A 159 4.70 -1.77 1.71
CA PRO A 159 5.53 -2.38 0.68
C PRO A 159 5.22 -1.83 -0.72
N LEU A 160 5.58 -0.57 -0.96
CA LEU A 160 5.38 0.13 -2.24
C LEU A 160 6.61 0.06 -3.15
N GLY A 161 7.67 -0.64 -2.72
CA GLY A 161 8.88 -0.86 -3.49
C GLY A 161 8.74 -1.96 -4.53
N ARG A 162 9.78 -2.09 -5.37
CA ARG A 162 9.90 -3.22 -6.32
C ARG A 162 10.29 -4.51 -5.61
N THR A 163 11.18 -4.40 -4.62
CA THR A 163 11.60 -5.46 -3.72
C THR A 163 11.21 -5.05 -2.30
N ASN A 164 10.41 -5.89 -1.65
CA ASN A 164 9.86 -5.66 -0.32
C ASN A 164 10.11 -6.91 0.54
N ASN A 165 11.36 -7.37 0.57
CA ASN A 165 11.73 -8.63 1.22
C ASN A 165 11.47 -8.56 2.73
N VAL A 166 11.83 -7.43 3.35
CA VAL A 166 11.62 -7.25 4.79
C VAL A 166 10.13 -7.24 5.14
N ALA A 167 9.33 -6.52 4.36
CA ALA A 167 7.88 -6.47 4.56
C ALA A 167 7.22 -7.84 4.34
N ARG A 168 7.65 -8.62 3.34
CA ARG A 168 7.13 -9.97 3.08
C ARG A 168 7.45 -10.94 4.22
N GLN A 169 8.67 -10.87 4.77
CA GLN A 169 9.06 -11.70 5.91
C GLN A 169 8.28 -11.34 7.18
N LEU A 170 8.03 -10.05 7.41
CA LEU A 170 7.32 -9.57 8.59
C LEU A 170 5.80 -9.83 8.51
N LEU A 171 5.19 -9.53 7.37
CA LEU A 171 3.73 -9.56 7.22
C LEU A 171 3.21 -10.91 6.72
N GLN A 172 4.06 -11.76 6.15
CA GLN A 172 3.71 -13.10 5.64
C GLN A 172 2.42 -13.10 4.82
N PRO A 173 2.40 -12.39 3.66
CA PRO A 173 1.19 -12.28 2.85
C PRO A 173 0.68 -13.66 2.42
N GLN A 174 -0.64 -13.85 2.48
CA GLN A 174 -1.28 -15.12 2.11
C GLN A 174 -1.37 -15.33 0.60
N ASP A 175 -1.33 -14.25 -0.17
CA ASP A 175 -1.36 -14.26 -1.63
C ASP A 175 -0.35 -13.28 -2.21
N ASP A 176 -0.12 -13.38 -3.52
CA ASP A 176 0.75 -12.47 -4.26
C ASP A 176 -0.01 -11.25 -4.84
N ASN A 177 -1.26 -11.01 -4.42
CA ASN A 177 -2.00 -9.86 -4.88
C ASN A 177 -1.45 -8.59 -4.22
N HIS A 178 -0.89 -7.70 -5.05
CA HIS A 178 -0.26 -6.45 -4.61
C HIS A 178 -1.20 -5.58 -3.75
N VAL A 179 -2.49 -5.49 -4.11
CA VAL A 179 -3.45 -4.66 -3.36
C VAL A 179 -3.79 -5.28 -2.01
N HIS A 180 -3.93 -6.61 -1.96
CA HIS A 180 -4.15 -7.33 -0.71
C HIS A 180 -2.94 -7.15 0.22
N PHE A 181 -1.73 -7.27 -0.32
CA PHE A 181 -0.50 -7.06 0.43
C PHE A 181 -0.40 -5.65 1.01
N LEU A 182 -0.67 -4.61 0.21
CA LEU A 182 -0.68 -3.21 0.67
C LEU A 182 -1.74 -2.95 1.75
N THR A 183 -2.94 -3.47 1.54
CA THR A 183 -4.07 -3.26 2.46
C THR A 183 -3.83 -3.95 3.80
N ASN A 184 -3.30 -5.17 3.77
CA ASN A 184 -2.93 -5.91 4.98
C ASN A 184 -1.78 -5.21 5.73
N ALA A 185 -0.77 -4.69 5.01
CA ALA A 185 0.30 -3.90 5.60
C ALA A 185 -0.18 -2.61 6.27
N THR A 186 -1.27 -2.02 5.76
CA THR A 186 -1.86 -0.78 6.29
C THR A 186 -2.72 -1.03 7.53
N ASN A 187 -3.06 -2.28 7.86
CA ASN A 187 -3.87 -2.60 9.03
C ASN A 187 -3.01 -2.74 10.31
N PHE A 188 -2.63 -1.60 10.89
CA PHE A 188 -1.66 -1.47 12.00
C PHE A 188 -2.00 -2.25 13.29
N LYS A 189 -3.24 -2.69 13.47
CA LYS A 189 -3.69 -3.37 14.69
C LYS A 189 -3.07 -4.76 14.87
N ASN A 190 -2.68 -5.43 13.78
CA ASN A 190 -2.09 -6.77 13.87
C ASN A 190 -0.60 -6.79 14.26
N TYR A 191 0.12 -5.66 14.16
CA TYR A 191 1.58 -5.70 14.20
C TYR A 191 2.26 -4.73 15.18
N TYR A 192 1.64 -3.61 15.59
CA TYR A 192 2.39 -2.54 16.26
C TYR A 192 1.71 -1.84 17.45
N ILE A 193 0.48 -2.22 17.80
CA ILE A 193 -0.25 -1.58 18.90
C ILE A 193 -0.86 -2.67 19.79
N ASN A 194 -0.02 -3.32 20.60
CA ASN A 194 -0.39 -3.92 21.88
C ASN A 194 0.36 -3.17 22.97
#